data_AF-A0A9X0TLL8-F1
#
_entry.id   AF-A0A9X0TLL8-F1
#
_cell.length_a   1.000
_cell.length_b   1.000
_cell.length_c   1.000
_cell.angle_alpha   90.00
_cell.angle_beta   90.00
_cell.angle_gamma   90.00
#
_symmetry.space_group_name_H-M   'P 1'
#
loop_
_entity.id
_entity.type
_entity.pdbx_description
1 polymer ?
#
loop_
_entity_poly.entity_id
_entity_poly.type
_entity_poly.pdbx_seq_one_letter_code
_entity_poly.pdbx_strand_id
1 'polypeptide(L)'
;MVAKDNLSKQKRDLLKEMVLSYNQMASDNQQTDYAFIKYHGRYCGYGNLGGKPQDKLDAACKRHDECYAKNGWGTCKCDYPFVVSALSIATNKKYSYGYRLKAQGAAYTFAVKSGGCAAEKNFSKKRR
;
A
#
# COMPACT_ATOMS: atom_id res chain seq x y z
N MET A 1 -34.53 2.79 1.90
CA MET A 1 -34.34 1.94 0.70
C MET A 1 -33.07 2.42 0.01
N VAL A 2 -31.99 1.64 0.03
CA VAL A 2 -30.73 2.05 -0.63
C VAL A 2 -30.94 1.92 -2.14
N ALA A 3 -30.66 2.99 -2.89
CA ALA A 3 -30.76 3.01 -4.34
C ALA A 3 -29.96 1.83 -4.93
N LYS A 4 -30.54 1.08 -5.87
CA LYS A 4 -29.80 0.04 -6.59
C LYS A 4 -28.71 0.72 -7.41
N ASP A 5 -27.46 0.52 -7.00
CA ASP A 5 -26.32 1.07 -7.70
C ASP A 5 -26.00 0.31 -9.00
N ASN A 6 -25.60 1.05 -10.04
CA ASN A 6 -25.14 0.48 -11.33
C ASN A 6 -23.63 0.20 -11.30
N LEU A 7 -23.08 -0.21 -10.16
CA LEU A 7 -21.64 -0.47 -10.05
C LEU A 7 -21.27 -1.79 -10.75
N SER A 8 -20.15 -1.78 -11.47
CA SER A 8 -19.54 -3.02 -11.95
C SER A 8 -19.18 -3.93 -10.76
N LYS A 9 -19.13 -5.25 -10.97
CA LYS A 9 -18.77 -6.21 -9.91
C LYS A 9 -17.49 -5.80 -9.17
N GLN A 10 -16.47 -5.36 -9.92
CA GLN A 10 -15.20 -4.88 -9.37
C GLN A 10 -15.35 -3.66 -8.47
N LYS A 11 -16.22 -2.70 -8.83
CA LYS A 11 -16.47 -1.51 -8.02
C LYS A 11 -17.27 -1.84 -6.76
N ARG A 12 -18.20 -2.80 -6.82
CA ARG A 12 -18.95 -3.28 -5.65
C ARG A 12 -18.06 -4.02 -4.66
N ASP A 13 -17.17 -4.87 -5.16
CA ASP A 13 -16.20 -5.58 -4.31
C ASP A 13 -15.24 -4.58 -3.65
N LEU A 14 -14.80 -3.56 -4.39
CA LEU A 14 -14.02 -2.45 -3.83
C LEU A 14 -14.81 -1.68 -2.75
N LEU A 15 -16.07 -1.35 -3.00
CA LEU A 15 -16.91 -0.63 -2.03
C LEU A 15 -17.09 -1.43 -0.73
N LYS A 16 -17.32 -2.74 -0.83
CA LYS A 16 -17.41 -3.61 0.35
C LYS A 16 -16.12 -3.60 1.16
N GLU A 17 -14.98 -3.76 0.50
CA GLU A 17 -13.65 -3.71 1.13
C GLU A 17 -13.39 -2.34 1.78
N MET A 18 -13.76 -1.25 1.11
CA MET A 18 -13.63 0.11 1.64
C MET A 18 -14.44 0.29 2.92
N VAL A 19 -15.72 -0.13 2.93
CA VAL A 19 -16.60 -0.05 4.10
C VAL A 19 -16.07 -0.89 5.27
N LEU A 20 -15.62 -2.12 5.01
CA LEU A 20 -15.03 -2.97 6.04
C LEU A 20 -13.78 -2.34 6.67
N SER A 21 -12.89 -1.79 5.83
CA SER A 21 -11.69 -1.10 6.32
C SER A 21 -12.02 0.17 7.10
N TYR A 22 -13.00 0.98 6.65
CA TYR A 22 -13.46 2.16 7.35
C TYR A 22 -14.03 1.83 8.73
N ASN A 23 -14.86 0.79 8.82
CA ASN A 23 -15.47 0.38 10.09
C ASN A 23 -14.43 -0.13 11.10
N GLN A 24 -13.36 -0.78 10.64
CA GLN A 24 -12.23 -1.16 11.49
C GLN A 24 -11.46 0.06 12.01
N MET A 25 -11.36 1.13 11.22
CA MET A 25 -10.64 2.36 11.58
C MET A 25 -11.44 3.34 12.43
N ALA A 26 -12.76 3.37 12.25
CA ALA A 26 -13.65 4.17 13.08
C ALA A 26 -13.52 3.82 14.58
N SER A 27 -13.03 2.61 14.90
CA SER A 27 -12.71 2.20 16.27
C SER A 27 -11.45 2.88 16.85
N ASP A 28 -10.55 3.42 16.03
CA ASP A 28 -9.21 3.89 16.45
C ASP A 28 -9.03 5.43 16.40
N ASN A 29 -10.10 6.20 16.15
CA ASN A 29 -10.13 7.68 16.22
C ASN A 29 -8.92 8.39 15.58
N GLN A 30 -8.55 8.03 14.34
CA GLN A 30 -7.57 8.78 13.55
C GLN A 30 -8.15 9.23 12.21
N GLN A 31 -7.84 10.49 11.90
CA GLN A 31 -8.43 11.33 10.85
C GLN A 31 -8.31 10.72 9.45
N THR A 32 -9.45 10.74 8.76
CA THR A 32 -9.70 10.09 7.48
C THR A 32 -9.22 10.94 6.32
N ASP A 33 -8.19 10.48 5.63
CA ASP A 33 -8.00 10.77 4.20
C ASP A 33 -7.30 9.56 3.57
N TYR A 34 -8.05 8.75 2.80
CA TYR A 34 -7.55 7.61 2.00
C TYR A 34 -6.98 6.38 2.74
N ALA A 35 -7.48 6.09 3.94
CA ALA A 35 -6.97 4.99 4.76
C ALA A 35 -7.19 3.56 4.18
N PHE A 36 -8.17 3.32 3.29
CA PHE A 36 -8.36 1.99 2.66
C PHE A 36 -7.15 1.52 1.82
N ILE A 37 -6.33 2.47 1.35
CA ILE A 37 -5.10 2.22 0.59
C ILE A 37 -3.95 1.82 1.52
N LYS A 38 -3.99 2.33 2.75
CA LYS A 38 -2.87 2.31 3.69
C LYS A 38 -2.88 1.04 4.56
N TYR A 39 -4.02 0.37 4.72
CA TYR A 39 -4.16 -0.80 5.59
C TYR A 39 -4.52 -2.04 4.78
N HIS A 40 -3.65 -3.04 4.85
CA HIS A 40 -3.81 -4.29 4.12
C HIS A 40 -3.01 -5.41 4.79
N GLY A 41 -3.68 -6.53 5.09
CA GLY A 41 -3.03 -7.65 5.75
C GLY A 41 -2.60 -7.34 7.19
N ARG A 42 -1.47 -7.92 7.60
CA ARG A 42 -0.95 -7.88 8.96
C ARG A 42 0.13 -6.82 9.19
N TYR A 43 0.69 -6.29 8.12
CA TYR A 43 1.87 -5.44 8.11
C TYR A 43 1.68 -4.13 7.35
N CYS A 44 0.81 -4.05 6.33
CA CYS A 44 0.55 -2.74 5.72
C CYS A 44 -0.38 -1.94 6.63
N GLY A 45 0.11 -0.86 7.21
CA GLY A 45 -0.68 0.04 8.06
C GLY A 45 0.09 0.48 9.30
N TYR A 46 -0.67 0.91 10.32
CA TYR A 46 -0.10 1.23 11.62
C TYR A 46 -0.01 -0.06 12.46
N GLY A 47 1.20 -0.44 12.83
CA GLY A 47 1.46 -1.61 13.67
C GLY A 47 1.80 -2.87 12.87
N ASN A 48 2.55 -3.75 13.54
CA ASN A 48 2.92 -5.07 13.04
C ASN A 48 2.15 -6.10 13.87
N LEU A 49 1.17 -6.78 13.26
CA LEU A 49 0.37 -7.80 13.94
C LEU A 49 1.13 -9.13 14.14
N GLY A 50 2.39 -9.23 13.69
CA GLY A 50 3.23 -10.42 13.76
C GLY A 50 2.76 -11.57 12.86
N GLY A 51 3.52 -12.67 12.76
CA GLY A 51 3.09 -13.89 12.05
C GLY A 51 3.37 -13.91 10.53
N LYS A 52 2.67 -14.79 9.79
CA LYS A 52 2.91 -14.94 8.34
C LYS A 52 2.16 -13.86 7.54
N PRO A 53 2.82 -13.18 6.58
CA PRO A 53 2.12 -12.27 5.66
C PRO A 53 0.97 -12.96 4.95
N GLN A 54 -0.15 -12.26 4.81
CA GLN A 54 -1.36 -12.75 4.16
C GLN A 54 -1.18 -12.88 2.64
N ASP A 55 -0.45 -11.95 2.03
CA ASP A 55 -0.15 -11.97 0.60
C ASP A 55 1.11 -11.18 0.24
N LYS A 56 1.33 -10.95 -1.05
CA LYS A 56 2.56 -10.34 -1.58
C LYS A 56 2.73 -8.86 -1.18
N LEU A 57 1.65 -8.11 -1.13
CA LEU A 57 1.65 -6.71 -0.69
C LEU A 57 1.96 -6.66 0.80
N ASP A 58 1.30 -7.51 1.58
CA ASP A 58 1.56 -7.65 3.01
C ASP A 58 3.00 -8.06 3.31
N ALA A 59 3.57 -8.97 2.51
CA ALA A 59 4.98 -9.36 2.61
C ALA A 59 5.94 -8.23 2.22
N ALA A 60 5.54 -7.32 1.32
CA ALA A 60 6.32 -6.12 1.00
C ALA A 60 6.33 -5.15 2.19
N CYS A 61 5.17 -4.94 2.82
CA CYS A 61 5.06 -4.11 4.03
C CYS A 61 5.86 -4.68 5.20
N LYS A 62 5.83 -6.00 5.43
CA LYS A 62 6.67 -6.65 6.44
C LYS A 62 8.15 -6.33 6.28
N ARG A 63 8.67 -6.44 5.05
CA ARG A 63 10.09 -6.14 4.77
C ARG A 63 10.41 -4.66 4.96
N HIS A 64 9.45 -3.79 4.65
CA HIS A 64 9.57 -2.35 4.83
C HIS A 64 9.66 -2.00 6.33
N ASP A 65 8.77 -2.54 7.15
CA ASP A 65 8.78 -2.38 8.61
C ASP A 65 10.09 -2.90 9.23
N GLU A 66 10.54 -4.09 8.82
CA GLU A 66 11.81 -4.66 9.28
C GLU A 66 13.02 -3.79 8.88
N CYS A 67 12.94 -3.16 7.72
CA CYS A 67 13.98 -2.24 7.27
C CYS A 67 13.98 -0.96 8.11
N TYR A 68 12.81 -0.38 8.40
CA TYR A 68 12.69 0.77 9.29
C TYR A 68 13.14 0.46 10.72
N ALA A 69 12.83 -0.71 11.26
CA ALA A 69 13.29 -1.13 12.58
C ALA A 69 14.83 -1.18 12.70
N LYS A 70 15.52 -1.46 11.58
CA LYS A 70 16.99 -1.56 11.54
C LYS A 70 17.70 -0.27 11.17
N ASN A 71 17.11 0.54 10.29
CA ASN A 71 17.80 1.68 9.66
C ASN A 71 17.19 3.03 10.08
N GLY A 72 16.06 3.03 10.78
CA GLY A 72 15.30 4.24 11.11
C GLY A 72 14.23 4.58 10.06
N TRP A 73 13.26 5.36 10.51
CA TRP A 73 12.10 5.77 9.74
C TRP A 73 12.45 6.72 8.60
N GLY A 74 11.74 6.61 7.47
CA GLY A 74 11.89 7.51 6.32
C GLY A 74 13.21 7.36 5.58
N THR A 75 13.90 6.23 5.76
CA THR A 75 15.14 5.97 5.03
C THR A 75 14.85 5.48 3.62
N CYS A 76 15.46 6.16 2.66
CA CYS A 76 15.44 5.82 1.24
C CYS A 76 15.69 4.33 0.93
N LYS A 77 16.64 3.73 1.66
CA LYS A 77 17.03 2.32 1.54
C LYS A 77 15.85 1.36 1.79
N CYS A 78 14.87 1.79 2.58
CA CYS A 78 13.67 1.04 2.87
C CYS A 78 12.53 1.43 1.91
N ASP A 79 12.33 2.72 1.66
CA ASP A 79 11.21 3.21 0.85
C ASP A 79 11.31 2.80 -0.63
N TYR A 80 12.49 2.90 -1.23
CA TYR A 80 12.70 2.57 -2.64
C TYR A 80 12.33 1.10 -3.00
N PRO A 81 12.90 0.06 -2.34
CA PRO A 81 12.54 -1.32 -2.68
C PRO A 81 11.07 -1.64 -2.38
N PHE A 82 10.47 -0.98 -1.40
CA PHE A 82 9.05 -1.09 -1.11
C PHE A 82 8.20 -0.54 -2.28
N VAL A 83 8.48 0.68 -2.73
CA VAL A 83 7.77 1.34 -3.85
C VAL A 83 7.85 0.49 -5.11
N VAL A 84 9.02 -0.02 -5.46
CA VAL A 84 9.21 -0.90 -6.64
C VAL A 84 8.35 -2.16 -6.52
N SER A 85 8.35 -2.80 -5.35
CA SER A 85 7.55 -4.01 -5.10
C SER A 85 6.05 -3.73 -5.21
N ALA A 86 5.58 -2.65 -4.60
CA ALA A 86 4.18 -2.26 -4.63
C ALA A 86 3.70 -1.88 -6.05
N LEU A 87 4.52 -1.16 -6.83
CA LEU A 87 4.21 -0.85 -8.24
C LEU A 87 4.14 -2.09 -9.13
N SER A 88 4.96 -3.11 -8.87
CA SER A 88 4.90 -4.38 -9.61
C SER A 88 3.57 -5.12 -9.39
N ILE A 89 2.96 -4.95 -8.21
CA ILE A 89 1.64 -5.50 -7.88
C ILE A 89 0.55 -4.64 -8.53
N ALA A 90 0.64 -3.32 -8.41
CA ALA A 90 -0.35 -2.37 -8.92
C ALA A 90 -0.55 -2.47 -10.44
N THR A 91 0.52 -2.74 -11.19
CA THR A 91 0.51 -2.82 -12.66
C THR A 91 0.13 -4.19 -13.19
N ASN A 92 0.15 -5.24 -12.34
CA ASN A 92 -0.12 -6.60 -12.77
C ASN A 92 -1.63 -6.89 -12.84
N LYS A 93 -2.14 -7.03 -14.07
CA LYS A 93 -3.56 -7.31 -14.37
C LYS A 93 -4.06 -8.66 -13.85
N LYS A 94 -3.17 -9.58 -13.43
CA LYS A 94 -3.54 -10.85 -12.79
C LYS A 94 -4.25 -10.63 -11.45
N TYR A 95 -3.92 -9.56 -10.73
CA TYR A 95 -4.55 -9.28 -9.44
C TYR A 95 -5.86 -8.51 -9.60
N SER A 96 -6.73 -8.64 -8.60
CA SER A 96 -8.00 -7.91 -8.57
C SER A 96 -7.77 -6.39 -8.60
N TYR A 97 -8.74 -5.67 -9.15
CA TYR A 97 -8.68 -4.21 -9.26
C TYR A 97 -8.47 -3.54 -7.89
N GLY A 98 -9.18 -3.99 -6.85
CA GLY A 98 -9.02 -3.47 -5.49
C GLY A 98 -7.63 -3.73 -4.90
N TYR A 99 -7.07 -4.92 -5.11
CA TYR A 99 -5.71 -5.24 -4.64
C TYR A 99 -4.64 -4.36 -5.30
N ARG A 100 -4.79 -4.12 -6.60
CA ARG A 100 -3.91 -3.21 -7.34
C ARG A 100 -4.00 -1.77 -6.84
N LEU A 101 -5.19 -1.29 -6.49
CA LEU A 101 -5.37 0.07 -5.95
C LEU A 101 -4.71 0.22 -4.58
N LYS A 102 -4.83 -0.78 -3.69
CA LYS A 102 -4.11 -0.79 -2.41
C LYS A 102 -2.60 -0.70 -2.62
N ALA A 103 -2.07 -1.55 -3.50
CA ALA A 103 -0.64 -1.52 -3.84
C ALA A 103 -0.21 -0.18 -4.48
N GLN A 104 -1.04 0.39 -5.36
CA GLN A 104 -0.74 1.66 -6.01
C GLN A 104 -0.62 2.80 -5.01
N GLY A 105 -1.60 2.95 -4.13
CA GLY A 105 -1.56 4.07 -3.22
C GLY A 105 -0.58 3.84 -2.06
N ALA A 106 -0.30 2.60 -1.66
CA ALA A 106 0.83 2.29 -0.79
C ALA A 106 2.15 2.75 -1.44
N ALA A 107 2.38 2.45 -2.72
CA ALA A 107 3.53 2.97 -3.45
C ALA A 107 3.58 4.51 -3.44
N TYR A 108 2.44 5.18 -3.68
CA TYR A 108 2.37 6.63 -3.70
C TYR A 108 2.73 7.27 -2.36
N THR A 109 2.29 6.70 -1.24
CA THR A 109 2.61 7.19 0.11
C THR A 109 4.11 7.24 0.38
N PHE A 110 4.88 6.28 -0.13
CA PHE A 110 6.32 6.19 0.10
C PHE A 110 7.18 6.70 -1.06
N ALA A 111 6.59 6.91 -2.25
CA ALA A 111 7.28 7.44 -3.43
C ALA A 111 7.80 8.88 -3.22
N VAL A 112 7.07 9.72 -2.47
CA VAL A 112 7.51 11.10 -2.17
C VAL A 112 8.84 11.10 -1.40
N LYS A 113 9.03 10.13 -0.50
CA LYS A 113 10.28 9.97 0.25
C LYS A 113 11.38 9.32 -0.60
N SER A 114 11.01 8.48 -1.58
CA SER A 114 11.97 7.87 -2.50
C SER A 114 12.48 8.82 -3.60
N GLY A 115 11.72 9.87 -3.97
CA GLY A 115 12.08 10.84 -5.01
C GLY A 115 13.44 11.55 -4.79
N GLY A 116 13.84 11.71 -3.53
CA GLY A 116 15.12 12.31 -3.13
C GLY A 116 16.30 11.32 -3.11
N CYS A 117 16.06 10.04 -3.36
CA CYS A 117 17.05 8.97 -3.26
C CYS A 117 18.13 9.05 -4.34
N ALA A 118 19.38 8.81 -3.96
CA ALA A 118 20.48 8.57 -4.92
C ALA A 118 20.21 7.37 -5.86
N ALA A 119 19.37 6.41 -5.46
CA ALA A 119 18.92 5.31 -6.30
C ALA A 119 18.12 5.78 -7.54
N GLU A 120 17.28 6.82 -7.42
CA GLU A 120 16.55 7.40 -8.56
C GLU A 120 17.48 8.23 -9.48
N LYS A 121 18.52 8.87 -8.93
CA LYS A 121 19.50 9.64 -9.72
C LYS A 121 20.24 8.77 -10.74
N ASN A 122 20.42 7.48 -10.45
CA ASN A 122 21.00 6.53 -11.40
C ASN A 122 20.02 6.07 -12.49
N PHE A 123 18.71 6.10 -12.22
CA PHE A 123 17.68 5.79 -13.22
C PHE A 123 17.53 6.91 -14.27
N SER A 124 17.67 8.17 -13.84
CA SER A 124 17.73 9.33 -14.76
C SER A 124 19.02 9.33 -15.60
N LYS A 125 20.17 8.97 -15.01
CA LYS A 125 21.46 8.91 -15.74
C LYS A 125 21.56 7.76 -16.75
N LYS A 126 20.80 6.67 -16.60
CA LYS A 126 20.83 5.51 -17.51
C LYS A 126 19.92 5.64 -18.74
N ARG A 127 19.17 6.75 -18.85
CA ARG A 127 18.37 7.13 -20.04
C ARG A 127 19.12 8.15 -20.91
N ARG A 128 20.39 7.90 -21.21
CA ARG A 128 21.17 8.61 -22.22
C ARG A 128 21.90 7.60 -23.09
#